data_AF-A0A1B9IDU9-F1
#
_entry.id   AF-A0A1B9IDU9-F1
#
_cell.length_a   1.000
_cell.length_b   1.000
_cell.length_c   1.000
_cell.angle_alpha   90.00
_cell.angle_beta   90.00
_cell.angle_gamma   90.00
#
_symmetry.space_group_name_H-M   'P 1'
#
loop_
_entity.id
_entity.type
_entity.pdbx_description
1 polymer ?
#
loop_
_entity_poly.entity_id
_entity_poly.type
_entity_poly.pdbx_seq_one_letter_code
_entity_poly.pdbx_strand_id
1 'polypeptide(L)'
;MPKSSSVPKTSSSSGNHIYKRESPSSDDVKPSVPSSSIKKQSSSPNSNRRPWTNNEFLQLFEHVVKHGASGKKVWETAVEGRTANQSYLAWLHTLSPFLKAAIETRKGR
;
A
#
# COMPACT_ATOMS: atom_id res chain seq x y z
N MET A 1 22.91 -50.93 -9.44
CA MET A 1 23.57 -49.75 -10.02
C MET A 1 22.70 -48.52 -9.82
N PRO A 2 23.10 -47.51 -9.05
CA PRO A 2 22.35 -46.26 -8.94
C PRO A 2 22.74 -45.29 -10.07
N LYS A 3 21.75 -44.78 -10.80
CA LYS A 3 21.94 -43.71 -11.79
C LYS A 3 21.72 -42.36 -11.12
N SER A 4 22.79 -41.62 -10.87
CA SER A 4 22.77 -40.24 -10.39
C SER A 4 22.18 -39.31 -11.44
N SER A 5 21.19 -38.50 -11.04
CA SER A 5 20.65 -37.38 -11.80
C SER A 5 21.51 -36.15 -11.54
N SER A 6 22.17 -35.62 -12.58
CA SER A 6 22.87 -34.33 -12.53
C SER A 6 22.07 -33.29 -13.30
N VAL A 7 21.67 -32.24 -12.59
CA VAL A 7 20.94 -31.08 -13.11
C VAL A 7 21.93 -30.12 -13.78
N PRO A 8 21.63 -29.56 -14.97
CA PRO A 8 22.48 -28.52 -15.55
C PRO A 8 22.23 -27.15 -14.90
N LYS A 9 23.31 -26.50 -14.46
CA LYS A 9 23.35 -25.10 -14.02
C LYS A 9 23.21 -24.18 -15.23
N THR A 10 22.17 -23.35 -15.24
CA THR A 10 22.02 -22.25 -16.19
C THR A 10 22.79 -21.02 -15.68
N SER A 11 23.66 -20.51 -16.54
CA SER A 11 24.46 -19.30 -16.39
C SER A 11 23.63 -18.05 -16.70
N SER A 12 23.41 -17.19 -15.70
CA SER A 12 22.78 -15.88 -15.91
C SER A 12 23.81 -14.87 -16.43
N SER A 13 23.77 -14.65 -17.74
CA SER A 13 24.47 -13.57 -18.44
C SER A 13 23.99 -12.21 -17.95
N SER A 14 24.85 -11.48 -17.24
CA SER A 14 24.62 -10.10 -16.82
C SER A 14 25.22 -9.17 -17.88
N GLY A 15 24.41 -8.84 -18.88
CA GLY A 15 24.68 -7.74 -19.79
C GLY A 15 23.46 -6.85 -19.81
N ASN A 16 23.61 -5.59 -19.40
CA ASN A 16 22.98 -4.47 -20.10
C ASN A 16 23.50 -3.11 -19.59
N HIS A 17 24.32 -2.54 -20.46
CA HIS A 17 24.26 -1.16 -20.92
C HIS A 17 24.44 -0.02 -19.91
N ILE A 18 25.70 0.39 -19.80
CA ILE A 18 26.16 1.73 -19.45
C ILE A 18 25.63 2.70 -20.51
N TYR A 19 24.62 3.50 -20.18
CA TYR A 19 24.29 4.67 -20.98
C TYR A 19 25.25 5.80 -20.59
N LYS A 20 26.18 6.12 -21.50
CA LYS A 20 26.94 7.37 -21.48
C LYS A 20 25.95 8.54 -21.59
N ARG A 21 25.91 9.36 -20.54
CA ARG A 21 25.21 10.64 -20.53
C ARG A 21 26.17 11.70 -21.05
N GLU A 22 26.09 12.02 -22.34
CA GLU A 22 26.78 13.18 -22.89
C GLU A 22 25.92 14.43 -22.66
N SER A 23 26.56 15.43 -22.07
CA SER A 23 26.00 16.75 -21.79
C SER A 23 26.03 17.62 -23.04
N PRO A 24 24.90 18.20 -23.49
CA PRO A 24 24.95 19.39 -24.31
C PRO A 24 24.90 20.63 -23.41
N SER A 25 26.06 21.28 -23.33
CA SER A 25 26.20 22.69 -22.97
C SER A 25 25.59 23.55 -24.07
N SER A 26 24.64 24.42 -23.73
CA SER A 26 24.27 25.59 -24.54
C SER A 26 23.61 26.61 -23.62
N ASP A 27 24.40 27.61 -23.25
CA ASP A 27 23.93 28.87 -22.69
C ASP A 27 23.07 29.60 -23.73
N ASP A 28 21.78 29.76 -23.46
CA ASP A 28 20.97 30.74 -24.16
C ASP A 28 19.96 31.38 -23.20
N VAL A 29 20.03 32.70 -23.14
CA VAL A 29 19.46 33.55 -22.09
C VAL A 29 17.96 33.70 -22.30
N LYS A 30 17.16 33.19 -21.35
CA LYS A 30 15.71 33.40 -21.32
C LYS A 30 15.37 34.67 -20.52
N PRO A 31 14.51 35.58 -21.02
CA PRO A 31 14.16 36.81 -20.32
C PRO A 31 13.48 36.52 -18.99
N SER A 32 13.99 37.17 -17.95
CA SER A 32 13.45 37.19 -16.59
C SER A 32 12.08 37.86 -16.59
N VAL A 33 11.02 37.06 -16.48
CA VAL A 33 9.71 37.52 -16.03
C VAL A 33 9.60 37.24 -14.53
N PRO A 34 9.08 38.17 -13.72
CA PRO A 34 9.00 37.99 -12.27
C PRO A 34 8.19 36.74 -11.95
N SER A 35 8.87 35.83 -11.27
CA SER A 35 8.34 34.62 -10.65
C SER A 35 7.22 34.95 -9.67
N SER A 36 5.99 34.99 -10.15
CA SER A 36 4.84 34.55 -9.37
C SER A 36 4.51 33.14 -9.85
N SER A 37 5.38 32.19 -9.54
CA SER A 37 5.06 30.78 -9.60
C SER A 37 4.05 30.47 -8.50
N ILE A 38 2.80 30.87 -8.75
CA ILE A 38 1.63 30.25 -8.15
C ILE A 38 1.79 28.79 -8.53
N LYS A 39 2.33 27.99 -7.61
CA LYS A 39 2.19 26.54 -7.63
C LYS A 39 0.69 26.31 -7.69
N LYS A 40 0.17 26.13 -8.90
CA LYS A 40 -1.08 25.42 -9.13
C LYS A 40 -0.83 24.07 -8.47
N GLN A 41 -1.21 23.97 -7.20
CA GLN A 41 -1.49 22.72 -6.55
C GLN A 41 -2.41 22.03 -7.53
N SER A 42 -1.87 21.05 -8.24
CA SER A 42 -2.69 20.04 -8.87
C SER A 42 -3.46 19.44 -7.71
N SER A 43 -4.64 19.98 -7.45
CA SER A 43 -5.71 19.29 -6.74
C SER A 43 -6.07 18.12 -7.64
N SER A 44 -5.18 17.11 -7.66
CA SER A 44 -5.56 15.75 -7.96
C SER A 44 -6.84 15.54 -7.17
N PRO A 45 -7.96 15.19 -7.81
CA PRO A 45 -9.23 15.07 -7.11
C PRO A 45 -9.00 14.04 -6.02
N ASN A 46 -8.79 14.54 -4.81
CA ASN A 46 -8.46 13.76 -3.64
C ASN A 46 -9.74 12.99 -3.39
N SER A 47 -9.80 11.79 -3.98
CA SER A 47 -10.94 10.90 -3.92
C SER A 47 -11.40 10.87 -2.49
N ASN A 48 -12.62 11.33 -2.24
CA ASN A 48 -13.22 11.55 -0.92
C ASN A 48 -12.74 10.50 0.11
N ARG A 49 -11.62 10.77 0.78
CA ARG A 49 -11.05 9.86 1.78
C ARG A 49 -11.81 10.11 3.07
N ARG A 50 -13.06 9.66 3.09
CA ARG A 50 -13.90 9.69 4.28
C ARG A 50 -13.15 8.96 5.40
N PRO A 51 -12.80 9.64 6.51
CA PRO A 51 -12.08 9.02 7.61
C PRO A 51 -12.92 7.90 8.23
N TRP A 52 -12.27 6.90 8.79
CA TRP A 52 -12.95 5.85 9.54
C TRP A 52 -13.41 6.39 10.89
N THR A 53 -14.67 6.14 11.22
CA THR A 53 -15.26 6.52 12.52
C THR A 53 -15.18 5.35 13.49
N ASN A 54 -15.25 5.64 14.79
CA ASN A 54 -15.24 4.60 15.82
C ASN A 54 -16.41 3.61 15.68
N ASN A 55 -17.58 4.10 15.26
CA ASN A 55 -18.75 3.24 15.06
C ASN A 55 -18.55 2.25 13.90
N GLU A 56 -17.92 2.69 12.81
CA GLU A 56 -17.55 1.79 11.69
C GLU A 56 -16.55 0.71 12.14
N PHE A 57 -15.58 1.05 12.99
CA PHE A 57 -14.65 0.06 13.55
C PHE A 57 -15.32 -0.93 14.49
N LEU A 58 -16.29 -0.50 15.29
CA LEU A 58 -17.08 -1.40 16.14
C LEU A 58 -17.91 -2.37 15.31
N GLN A 59 -18.61 -1.88 14.28
CA GLN A 59 -19.33 -2.74 13.33
C GLN A 59 -18.41 -3.77 12.68
N LEU A 60 -17.25 -3.32 12.19
CA LEU A 60 -16.25 -4.19 11.59
C LEU A 60 -15.75 -5.27 12.57
N PHE A 61 -15.50 -4.89 13.83
CA PHE A 61 -15.08 -5.81 14.87
C PHE A 61 -16.16 -6.85 15.19
N GLU A 62 -17.39 -6.42 15.45
CA GLU A 62 -18.51 -7.33 15.72
C GLU A 62 -18.74 -8.32 14.58
N HIS A 63 -18.64 -7.82 13.34
CA HIS A 63 -18.79 -8.64 12.15
C HIS A 63 -17.74 -9.75 12.10
N VAL A 64 -16.47 -9.41 12.36
CA VAL A 64 -15.39 -10.40 12.41
C VAL A 64 -15.55 -11.39 13.56
N VAL A 65 -16.08 -10.97 14.71
CA VAL A 65 -16.38 -11.88 15.82
C VAL A 65 -17.48 -12.88 15.43
N LYS A 66 -18.51 -12.44 14.71
CA LYS A 66 -19.66 -13.27 14.30
C LYS A 66 -19.33 -14.22 13.14
N HIS A 67 -18.62 -13.72 12.12
CA HIS A 67 -18.43 -14.43 10.85
C HIS A 67 -16.98 -14.89 10.60
N GLY A 68 -16.04 -14.45 11.45
CA GLY A 68 -14.61 -14.64 11.24
C GLY A 68 -14.01 -13.61 10.27
N ALA A 69 -12.69 -13.71 10.05
CA ALA A 69 -11.94 -12.85 9.14
C ALA A 69 -11.59 -13.54 7.80
N SER A 70 -12.12 -14.74 7.55
CA SER A 70 -11.71 -15.60 6.44
C SER A 70 -12.68 -15.50 5.26
N GLY A 71 -12.16 -15.08 4.10
CA GLY A 71 -12.89 -15.06 2.84
C GLY A 71 -13.35 -13.67 2.40
N LYS A 72 -13.21 -13.40 1.10
CA LYS A 72 -13.49 -12.06 0.53
C LYS A 72 -14.96 -11.64 0.66
N LYS A 73 -15.88 -12.62 0.54
CA LYS A 73 -17.34 -12.40 0.63
C LYS A 73 -17.79 -11.93 2.01
N VAL A 74 -17.04 -12.26 3.06
CA VAL A 74 -17.38 -11.86 4.43
C VAL A 74 -17.34 -10.34 4.58
N TRP A 75 -16.50 -9.64 3.82
CA TRP A 75 -16.29 -8.19 4.01
C TRP A 75 -17.32 -7.31 3.31
N GLU A 76 -18.11 -7.85 2.38
CA GLU A 76 -19.07 -7.07 1.57
C GLU A 76 -20.16 -6.40 2.41
N THR A 77 -20.55 -7.03 3.51
CA THR A 77 -21.60 -6.54 4.42
C THR A 77 -21.06 -6.14 5.78
N ALA A 78 -19.74 -6.02 5.94
CA ALA A 78 -19.13 -5.80 7.25
C ALA A 78 -19.39 -4.39 7.82
N VAL A 79 -19.48 -3.37 6.96
CA VAL A 79 -19.68 -1.98 7.37
C VAL A 79 -20.52 -1.26 6.31
N GLU A 80 -21.59 -0.60 6.75
CA GLU A 80 -22.48 0.13 5.85
C GLU A 80 -21.77 1.32 5.18
N GLY A 81 -21.93 1.44 3.86
CA GLY A 81 -21.31 2.52 3.08
C GLY A 81 -19.79 2.38 2.86
N ARG A 82 -19.20 1.22 3.20
CA ARG A 82 -17.81 0.87 2.86
C ARG A 82 -17.77 -0.32 1.93
N THR A 83 -16.74 -0.39 1.10
CA THR A 83 -16.53 -1.56 0.24
C THR A 83 -15.83 -2.68 1.00
N ALA A 84 -16.02 -3.92 0.55
CA ALA A 84 -15.32 -5.09 1.10
C ALA A 84 -13.81 -4.89 1.22
N ASN A 85 -13.20 -4.31 0.20
CA ASN A 85 -11.76 -4.06 0.19
C ASN A 85 -11.35 -3.01 1.24
N GLN A 86 -12.15 -1.96 1.43
CA GLN A 86 -11.88 -0.96 2.46
C GLN A 86 -11.95 -1.58 3.86
N SER A 87 -12.99 -2.37 4.14
CA SER A 87 -13.16 -3.07 5.41
C SER A 87 -12.03 -4.06 5.68
N TYR A 88 -11.63 -4.84 4.68
CA TYR A 88 -10.48 -5.74 4.78
C TYR A 88 -9.17 -5.01 5.09
N LEU A 89 -8.87 -3.92 4.38
CA LEU A 89 -7.67 -3.13 4.62
C LEU A 89 -7.70 -2.45 6.00
N ALA A 90 -8.85 -1.93 6.44
CA ALA A 90 -9.01 -1.35 7.77
C ALA A 90 -8.80 -2.39 8.87
N TRP A 91 -9.29 -3.62 8.67
CA TRP A 91 -9.00 -4.72 9.58
C TRP A 91 -7.51 -5.04 9.63
N LEU A 92 -6.88 -5.23 8.47
CA LEU A 92 -5.48 -5.66 8.37
C LEU A 92 -4.48 -4.62 8.90
N HIS A 93 -4.70 -3.34 8.59
CA HIS A 93 -3.74 -2.27 8.88
C HIS A 93 -4.02 -1.53 10.18
N THR A 94 -5.24 -1.62 10.73
CA THR A 94 -5.62 -0.81 11.89
C THR A 94 -6.08 -1.68 13.06
N LEU A 95 -7.21 -2.39 12.92
CA LEU A 95 -7.80 -3.13 14.04
C LEU A 95 -6.95 -4.33 14.50
N SER A 96 -6.49 -5.18 13.58
CA SER A 96 -5.72 -6.38 13.92
C SER A 96 -4.40 -6.05 14.63
N PRO A 97 -3.56 -5.11 14.15
CA PRO A 97 -2.36 -4.68 14.87
C PRO A 97 -2.66 -4.06 16.23
N PHE A 98 -3.70 -3.21 16.32
CA PHE A 98 -4.10 -2.58 17.56
C PHE A 98 -4.49 -3.61 18.63
N LEU A 99 -5.30 -4.61 18.26
CA LEU A 99 -5.71 -5.68 19.16
C LEU A 99 -4.51 -6.53 19.61
N LYS A 100 -3.58 -6.85 18.71
CA LYS A 100 -2.35 -7.58 19.06
C LYS A 100 -1.52 -6.80 20.08
N ALA A 101 -1.25 -5.52 19.82
CA ALA A 101 -0.50 -4.66 20.72
C ALA A 101 -1.17 -4.52 22.10
N ALA A 102 -2.50 -4.42 22.13
CA ALA A 102 -3.26 -4.36 23.37
C ALA A 102 -3.17 -5.66 24.19
N ILE A 103 -3.14 -6.83 23.54
CA ILE A 103 -2.95 -8.13 24.20
C ILE A 103 -1.53 -8.25 24.75
N GLU A 104 -0.52 -7.89 23.96
CA GLU A 104 0.89 -7.90 24.37
C GLU A 104 1.14 -7.01 25.59
N THR A 105 0.60 -5.79 25.57
CA THR A 105 0.74 -4.83 26.67
C THR A 105 0.11 -5.36 27.97
N ARG A 106 -1.01 -6.10 27.86
CA ARG A 106 -1.71 -6.64 29.03
C ARG A 106 -0.96 -7.82 29.67
N LYS A 107 -0.11 -8.52 28.92
CA LYS A 107 0.65 -9.69 29.39
C LYS A 107 1.88 -9.31 30.22
N GLY A 108 2.28 -8.04 30.23
CA GLY A 108 3.42 -7.51 30.99
C GLY A 108 3.07 -6.74 32.27
N ARG A 109 1.82 -6.80 32.73
CA ARG A 109 1.37 -6.31 34.06
C ARG A 109 1.06 -7.49 34.96
#